data_AF-A0A521RKL4-F1
#
_entry.id   AF-A0A521RKL4-F1
#
_cell.length_a   1.000
_cell.length_b   1.000
_cell.length_c   1.000
_cell.angle_alpha   90.00
_cell.angle_beta   90.00
_cell.angle_gamma   90.00
#
_symmetry.space_group_name_H-M   'P 1'
#
loop_
_entity.id
_entity.type
_entity.pdbx_description
1 polymer ?
#
loop_
_entity_poly.entity_id
_entity_poly.type
_entity_poly.pdbx_seq_one_letter_code
_entity_poly.pdbx_strand_id
1 'polypeptide(L)'
;MLEKIFSPYRDYSLFVLRLFVGAVFITHGALKLFGGLKGFAGFLQQHGVPSPDLMAPLVAAVEFLGGVALILGLGARTAAILLTAVMIVAMATVTLQAGFAGGYDINLALLGGLLALLLAGPGKVAHGGDL
;
A
#
# COMPACT_ATOMS: atom_id res chain seq x y z
N MET A 1 -6.62 25.16 22.20
CA MET A 1 -8.00 24.62 22.15
C MET A 1 -8.05 23.28 21.42
N LEU A 2 -7.55 23.19 20.19
CA LEU A 2 -7.55 21.95 19.39
C LEU A 2 -6.78 20.77 20.03
N GLU A 3 -5.65 21.03 20.69
CA GLU A 3 -4.86 19.98 21.33
C GLU A 3 -5.64 19.20 22.41
N LYS A 4 -6.47 19.90 23.21
CA LYS A 4 -7.33 19.25 24.22
C LYS A 4 -8.42 18.39 23.60
N ILE A 5 -8.85 18.73 22.38
CA ILE A 5 -9.89 18.00 21.64
C ILE A 5 -9.28 16.72 21.04
N PHE A 6 -8.07 16.81 20.46
CA PHE A 6 -7.47 15.70 19.72
C PHE A 6 -6.54 14.79 20.54
N SER A 7 -6.09 15.22 21.73
CA SER A 7 -5.21 14.40 22.56
C SER A 7 -5.75 13.01 22.91
N PRO A 8 -7.06 12.79 23.17
CA PRO A 8 -7.56 11.45 23.46
C PRO A 8 -7.54 10.52 22.25
N TYR A 9 -7.53 11.08 21.03
CA TYR A 9 -7.61 10.31 19.78
C TYR A 9 -6.24 10.03 19.15
N ARG A 10 -5.15 10.60 19.70
CA ARG A 10 -3.79 10.47 19.15
C ARG A 10 -3.40 9.00 18.95
N ASP A 11 -3.82 8.13 19.85
CA ASP A 11 -3.53 6.70 19.83
C ASP A 11 -4.21 5.94 18.67
N TYR A 12 -5.29 6.50 18.10
CA TYR A 12 -6.00 5.92 16.95
C TYR A 12 -5.49 6.42 15.60
N SER A 13 -4.60 7.42 15.57
CA SER A 13 -4.09 8.02 14.32
C SER A 13 -3.52 6.97 13.35
N LEU A 14 -2.71 6.04 13.85
CA LEU A 14 -2.11 4.96 13.06
C LEU A 14 -3.14 3.91 12.64
N PHE A 15 -4.20 3.68 13.43
CA PHE A 15 -5.30 2.82 13.00
C PHE A 15 -6.04 3.42 11.81
N VAL A 16 -6.39 4.70 11.89
CA VAL A 16 -7.03 5.42 10.78
C VAL A 16 -6.15 5.37 9.53
N LEU A 17 -4.85 5.65 9.67
CA LEU A 17 -3.93 5.61 8.53
C LEU A 17 -3.85 4.21 7.90
N ARG A 18 -3.73 3.15 8.71
CA ARG A 18 -3.74 1.76 8.23
C ARG A 18 -5.04 1.38 7.54
N LEU A 19 -6.18 1.83 8.08
CA LEU A 19 -7.49 1.53 7.52
C LEU A 19 -7.62 2.05 6.09
N PHE A 20 -7.31 3.32 5.88
CA PHE A 20 -7.48 3.95 4.56
C PHE A 20 -6.38 3.53 3.57
N VAL A 21 -5.12 3.49 3.98
CA VAL A 21 -4.02 3.00 3.12
C VAL A 21 -4.26 1.54 2.76
N GLY A 22 -4.60 0.70 3.74
CA GLY A 22 -4.90 -0.71 3.53
C GLY A 22 -6.10 -0.95 2.62
N ALA A 23 -7.19 -0.19 2.77
CA ALA A 23 -8.38 -0.34 1.93
C ALA A 23 -8.09 -0.09 0.44
N VAL A 24 -7.24 0.91 0.13
CA VAL A 24 -6.81 1.19 -1.23
C VAL A 24 -6.02 0.00 -1.80
N PHE A 25 -5.03 -0.50 -1.05
CA PHE A 25 -4.25 -1.67 -1.46
C PHE A 25 -5.08 -2.95 -1.63
N ILE A 26 -6.03 -3.21 -0.73
CA ILE A 26 -6.98 -4.32 -0.85
C ILE A 26 -7.76 -4.20 -2.15
N THR A 27 -8.28 -3.02 -2.46
CA THR A 27 -9.08 -2.79 -3.66
C THR A 27 -8.25 -3.04 -4.92
N HIS A 28 -7.06 -2.43 -5.03
CA HIS A 28 -6.18 -2.62 -6.18
C HIS A 28 -5.66 -4.06 -6.31
N GLY A 29 -5.29 -4.69 -5.20
CA GLY A 29 -4.85 -6.08 -5.16
C GLY A 29 -5.97 -7.05 -5.53
N ALA A 30 -7.18 -6.84 -5.02
CA ALA A 30 -8.35 -7.67 -5.32
C ALA A 30 -8.74 -7.59 -6.81
N LEU A 31 -8.74 -6.39 -7.39
CA LEU A 31 -8.98 -6.21 -8.83
C LEU A 31 -7.98 -6.98 -9.68
N LYS A 32 -6.72 -7.11 -9.25
CA LYS A 32 -5.69 -7.88 -9.95
C LYS A 32 -5.82 -9.38 -9.71
N LEU A 33 -5.95 -9.81 -8.46
CA LEU A 33 -6.03 -11.22 -8.07
C LEU A 33 -7.29 -11.91 -8.58
N PHE A 34 -8.44 -11.25 -8.40
CA PHE A 34 -9.75 -11.85 -8.68
C PHE A 34 -10.38 -11.33 -9.97
N GLY A 35 -9.96 -10.15 -10.46
CA GLY A 35 -10.43 -9.57 -11.72
C GLY A 35 -9.66 -10.03 -12.96
N GLY A 36 -8.47 -10.63 -12.80
CA GLY A 36 -7.78 -11.31 -13.89
C GLY A 36 -6.27 -11.05 -13.95
N LEU A 37 -5.49 -11.99 -13.43
CA LEU A 37 -4.02 -11.91 -13.42
C LEU A 37 -3.41 -11.87 -14.83
N LYS A 38 -3.99 -12.57 -15.82
CA LYS A 38 -3.48 -12.56 -17.19
C LYS A 38 -3.56 -11.17 -17.82
N GLY A 39 -4.66 -10.45 -17.58
CA GLY A 39 -4.82 -9.08 -18.06
C GLY A 39 -3.79 -8.14 -17.41
N PHE A 40 -3.58 -8.29 -16.10
CA PHE A 40 -2.56 -7.52 -15.39
C PHE A 40 -1.13 -7.86 -15.84
N ALA A 41 -0.82 -9.12 -16.11
CA ALA A 41 0.47 -9.52 -16.69
C ALA A 41 0.71 -8.86 -18.06
N GLY A 42 -0.31 -8.84 -18.93
CA GLY A 42 -0.24 -8.12 -20.20
C GLY A 42 -0.03 -6.61 -20.03
N PHE A 43 -0.68 -6.00 -19.03
CA PHE A 43 -0.46 -4.60 -18.67
C PHE A 43 0.98 -4.33 -18.21
N LEU A 44 1.53 -5.19 -17.35
CA LEU A 44 2.92 -5.10 -16.90
C LEU A 44 3.91 -5.25 -18.06
N GLN A 45 3.63 -6.16 -19.00
CA GLN A 45 4.44 -6.36 -20.20
C GLN A 45 4.48 -5.10 -21.07
N GLN A 46 3.33 -4.44 -21.27
CA GLN A 46 3.25 -3.19 -22.04
C GLN A 46 4.06 -2.04 -21.41
N HIS A 47 4.24 -2.07 -20.09
CA HIS A 47 5.04 -1.09 -19.34
C HIS A 47 6.49 -1.55 -19.12
N GLY A 48 6.95 -2.58 -19.83
CA GLY A 48 8.34 -3.02 -19.81
C GLY A 48 8.79 -3.71 -18.52
N VAL A 49 7.85 -4.17 -17.69
CA VAL A 49 8.17 -4.89 -16.44
C VAL A 49 8.70 -6.29 -16.78
N PRO A 50 9.89 -6.69 -16.27
CA PRO A 50 10.46 -8.00 -16.55
C PRO A 50 9.67 -9.13 -15.88
N SER A 51 9.60 -10.28 -16.56
CA SER A 51 8.90 -11.48 -16.06
C SER A 51 7.45 -11.20 -15.61
N PRO A 52 6.59 -10.64 -16.49
CA PRO A 52 5.24 -10.18 -16.12
C PRO A 52 4.36 -11.30 -15.55
N ASP A 53 4.50 -12.53 -16.03
CA ASP A 53 3.75 -13.69 -15.54
C ASP A 53 4.11 -14.08 -14.09
N LEU A 54 5.32 -13.74 -13.63
CA LEU A 54 5.75 -13.89 -12.24
C LEU A 54 5.40 -12.67 -11.41
N MET A 55 5.60 -11.47 -11.95
CA MET A 55 5.38 -10.21 -11.24
C MET A 55 3.90 -9.93 -10.99
N ALA A 56 3.01 -10.29 -11.92
CA ALA A 56 1.58 -10.08 -11.77
C ALA A 56 1.00 -10.73 -10.51
N PRO A 57 1.14 -12.05 -10.28
CA PRO A 57 0.63 -12.68 -9.05
C PRO A 57 1.36 -12.17 -7.80
N LEU A 58 2.66 -11.90 -7.87
CA LEU A 58 3.43 -11.40 -6.73
C LEU A 58 2.95 -10.02 -6.27
N VAL A 59 2.87 -9.05 -7.18
CA VAL A 59 2.41 -7.69 -6.89
C VAL A 59 0.96 -7.72 -6.40
N ALA A 60 0.09 -8.47 -7.08
CA ALA A 60 -1.32 -8.56 -6.70
C ALA A 60 -1.50 -9.17 -5.30
N ALA A 61 -0.73 -10.22 -4.96
CA ALA A 61 -0.73 -10.83 -3.64
C ALA A 61 -0.17 -9.89 -2.56
N VAL A 62 0.94 -9.21 -2.83
CA VAL A 62 1.54 -8.25 -1.89
C VAL A 62 0.60 -7.09 -1.61
N GLU A 63 -0.03 -6.51 -2.64
CA GLU A 63 -1.01 -5.44 -2.47
C GLU A 63 -2.21 -5.91 -1.64
N PHE A 64 -2.81 -7.04 -2.00
CA PHE A 64 -4.00 -7.53 -1.31
C PHE A 64 -3.72 -7.96 0.13
N LEU A 65 -2.78 -8.88 0.33
CA LEU A 65 -2.44 -9.42 1.65
C LEU A 65 -1.76 -8.37 2.52
N GLY A 66 -0.91 -7.52 1.94
CA GLY A 66 -0.30 -6.40 2.64
C GLY A 66 -1.35 -5.38 3.11
N GLY A 67 -2.35 -5.08 2.28
CA GLY A 67 -3.46 -4.21 2.66
C GLY A 67 -4.28 -4.81 3.82
N VAL A 68 -4.61 -6.10 3.77
CA VAL A 68 -5.29 -6.82 4.87
C VAL A 68 -4.44 -6.78 6.15
N ALA A 69 -3.15 -7.10 6.03
CA ALA A 69 -2.19 -7.08 7.13
C ALA A 69 -2.09 -5.70 7.80
N LEU A 70 -2.08 -4.62 7.01
CA LEU A 70 -2.12 -3.25 7.53
C LEU A 70 -3.39 -3.00 8.35
N ILE A 71 -4.58 -3.30 7.82
CA ILE A 71 -5.85 -3.04 8.53
C ILE A 71 -5.91 -3.82 9.84
N LEU A 72 -5.53 -5.09 9.84
CA LEU A 72 -5.54 -5.93 11.04
C LEU A 72 -4.42 -5.54 12.02
N GLY A 73 -3.40 -4.82 11.54
CA GLY A 73 -2.22 -4.50 12.33
C GLY A 73 -1.36 -5.71 12.63
N LEU A 74 -1.23 -6.62 11.66
CA LEU A 74 -0.40 -7.81 11.75
C LEU A 74 0.80 -7.62 10.81
N GLY A 75 2.03 -7.57 11.31
CA GLY A 75 3.16 -7.39 10.39
C GLY A 75 3.14 -6.01 9.71
N ALA A 76 2.62 -4.97 10.38
CA ALA A 76 2.42 -3.65 9.79
C ALA A 76 3.71 -3.04 9.19
N ARG A 77 4.88 -3.24 9.82
CA ARG A 77 6.17 -2.77 9.27
C ARG A 77 6.57 -3.56 8.05
N THR A 78 6.47 -4.89 8.12
CA THR A 78 6.79 -5.77 6.98
C THR A 78 5.88 -5.48 5.79
N ALA A 79 4.57 -5.36 6.02
CA ALA A 79 3.60 -4.97 5.01
C ALA A 79 3.93 -3.59 4.43
N ALA A 80 4.26 -2.61 5.27
CA ALA A 80 4.65 -1.28 4.81
C ALA A 80 5.90 -1.29 3.92
N ILE A 81 6.93 -2.10 4.25
CA ILE A 81 8.14 -2.25 3.44
C ILE A 81 7.80 -2.83 2.06
N LEU A 82 7.05 -3.93 2.02
CA LEU A 82 6.70 -4.59 0.76
C LEU A 82 5.85 -3.70 -0.13
N LEU A 83 4.82 -3.05 0.43
CA LEU A 83 3.96 -2.13 -0.30
C LEU A 83 4.72 -0.88 -0.77
N THR A 84 5.70 -0.41 0.01
CA THR A 84 6.59 0.70 -0.39
C THR A 84 7.38 0.33 -1.64
N ALA A 85 7.96 -0.87 -1.68
CA ALA A 85 8.66 -1.35 -2.87
C ALA A 85 7.73 -1.41 -4.09
N VAL A 86 6.50 -1.91 -3.92
CA VAL A 86 5.48 -1.92 -4.99
C VAL A 86 5.17 -0.50 -5.48
N MET A 87 4.99 0.48 -4.59
CA MET A 87 4.72 1.87 -4.99
C MET A 87 5.88 2.49 -5.75
N ILE A 88 7.13 2.26 -5.33
CA ILE A 88 8.31 2.78 -6.02
C ILE A 88 8.38 2.22 -7.44
N VAL A 89 8.22 0.90 -7.60
CA VAL A 89 8.24 0.27 -8.93
C VAL A 89 7.07 0.76 -9.78
N ALA A 90 5.85 0.77 -9.24
CA ALA A 90 4.65 1.21 -9.96
C ALA A 90 4.78 2.66 -10.45
N MET A 91 5.33 3.57 -9.65
CA MET A 91 5.62 4.93 -10.10
C MET A 91 6.62 4.94 -11.24
N ALA A 92 7.79 4.30 -11.04
CA ALA A 92 8.86 4.32 -12.02
C ALA A 92 8.47 3.73 -13.38
N THR A 93 7.60 2.70 -13.39
CA THR A 93 7.25 1.98 -14.62
C THR A 93 5.92 2.42 -15.25
N VAL A 94 4.96 2.89 -14.45
CA VAL A 94 3.59 3.15 -14.93
C VAL A 94 3.24 4.63 -14.87
N THR A 95 3.30 5.24 -13.69
CA THR A 95 2.61 6.53 -13.46
C THR A 95 3.50 7.76 -13.59
N LEU A 96 4.83 7.63 -13.53
CA LEU A 96 5.75 8.78 -13.59
C LEU A 96 5.66 9.54 -14.91
N GLN A 97 5.50 8.84 -16.03
CA GLN A 97 5.41 9.45 -17.37
C GLN A 97 4.12 10.26 -17.57
N ALA A 98 3.06 9.94 -16.83
CA ALA A 98 1.78 10.65 -16.88
C ALA A 98 1.81 12.00 -16.12
N GLY A 99 2.91 12.31 -15.42
CA GLY A 99 3.02 13.52 -14.60
C GLY A 99 2.35 13.36 -13.23
N PHE A 100 2.22 14.46 -12.48
CA PHE A 100 1.72 14.40 -11.11
C PHE A 100 0.21 14.11 -11.06
N ALA A 101 -0.60 15.06 -11.54
CA ALA A 101 -2.06 14.96 -11.49
C ALA A 101 -2.57 13.94 -12.52
N GLY A 102 -3.27 12.90 -12.04
CA GLY A 102 -3.71 11.79 -12.89
C GLY A 102 -2.60 10.79 -13.25
N GLY A 103 -1.41 10.96 -12.69
CA GLY A 103 -0.31 10.01 -12.79
C GLY A 103 0.07 9.50 -11.40
N TYR A 104 1.19 9.98 -10.86
CA TYR A 104 1.78 9.42 -9.64
C TYR A 104 1.29 10.06 -8.33
N ASP A 105 0.31 10.96 -8.38
CA ASP A 105 -0.28 11.61 -7.20
C ASP A 105 -0.78 10.62 -6.13
N ILE A 106 -1.56 9.62 -6.53
CA ILE A 106 -2.07 8.59 -5.62
C ILE A 106 -0.94 7.70 -5.10
N ASN A 107 0.03 7.33 -5.95
CA ASN A 107 1.18 6.53 -5.54
C ASN A 107 2.00 7.27 -4.49
N LEU A 108 2.22 8.58 -4.66
CA LEU A 108 3.00 9.40 -3.75
C LEU A 108 2.28 9.56 -2.40
N ALA A 109 0.96 9.75 -2.42
CA ALA A 109 0.15 9.81 -1.21
C ALA A 109 0.21 8.50 -0.41
N LEU A 110 0.07 7.36 -1.09
CA LEU A 110 0.19 6.04 -0.47
C LEU A 110 1.61 5.79 0.06
N LEU A 111 2.64 6.17 -0.70
CA LEU A 111 4.03 6.07 -0.27
C LEU A 111 4.27 6.86 1.02
N GLY A 112 3.79 8.10 1.10
CA GLY A 112 3.88 8.91 2.31
C GLY A 112 3.19 8.25 3.51
N GLY A 113 1.99 7.69 3.31
CA GLY A 113 1.28 6.93 4.35
C GLY A 113 2.02 5.68 4.81
N LEU A 114 2.57 4.90 3.88
CA LEU A 114 3.36 3.71 4.17
C LEU A 114 4.64 4.04 4.94
N LEU A 115 5.34 5.11 4.57
CA LEU A 115 6.54 5.57 5.28
C LEU A 115 6.19 6.03 6.69
N ALA A 116 5.08 6.73 6.89
CA ALA A 116 4.61 7.10 8.22
C ALA A 116 4.31 5.86 9.07
N LEU A 117 3.67 4.83 8.51
CA LEU A 117 3.42 3.56 9.19
C LEU A 117 4.71 2.79 9.50
N LEU A 118 5.67 2.80 8.59
CA LEU A 118 6.97 2.16 8.78
C LEU A 118 7.73 2.80 9.94
N LEU A 119 7.80 4.14 9.97
CA LEU A 119 8.55 4.90 10.98
C LEU A 119 7.86 4.87 12.34
N ALA A 120 6.54 5.08 12.38
CA ALA A 120 5.78 5.12 13.63
C ALA A 120 5.51 3.72 14.22
N GLY A 121 5.61 2.68 13.39
CA GLY A 121 5.34 1.30 13.79
C GLY A 121 3.84 0.97 13.88
N PRO A 122 3.48 -0.17 14.49
CA PRO A 122 2.14 -0.74 14.41
C PRO A 122 1.04 0.05 15.16
N GLY A 123 1.41 0.83 16.20
CA GLY A 123 0.47 1.61 16.99
C GLY A 123 -0.33 0.80 18.03
N LYS A 124 -1.02 1.48 18.96
CA LYS A 124 -1.63 0.84 20.15
C LYS A 124 -2.74 -0.17 19.86
N VAL A 125 -3.38 -0.09 18.69
CA VAL A 125 -4.52 -0.94 18.28
C VAL A 125 -4.08 -2.11 17.37
N ALA A 126 -2.79 -2.30 17.16
CA ALA A 126 -2.29 -3.43 16.37
C ALA A 126 -2.30 -4.73 17.18
N HIS A 127 -2.65 -5.84 16.51
CA HIS A 127 -2.71 -7.17 17.12
C HIS A 127 -1.41 -7.96 16.96
N GLY A 128 -0.43 -7.45 16.20
CA GLY A 128 0.89 -8.04 16.03
C GLY A 128 1.97 -7.01 16.35
N GLY A 129 2.94 -7.40 17.16
CA GLY A 129 4.22 -6.72 17.25
C GLY A 129 5.13 -7.28 16.17
N ASP A 130 5.79 -6.42 15.41
CA ASP A 130 6.67 -6.85 14.34
C ASP A 130 7.86 -5.90 14.21
N LEU A 131 9.04 -6.50 14.47
CA LEU A 131 10.40 -5.95 14.55
C LEU A 131 10.62 -4.88 15.62
#